data_AF-A0A4Q2A905-F1
#
_entry.id   AF-A0A4Q2A905-F1
#
_cell.length_a   1.000
_cell.length_b   1.000
_cell.length_c   1.000
_cell.angle_alpha   90.00
_cell.angle_beta   90.00
_cell.angle_gamma   90.00
#
_symmetry.space_group_name_H-M   'P 1'
#
loop_
_entity.id
_entity.type
_entity.pdbx_description
1 polymer ?
#
loop_
_entity_poly.entity_id
_entity_poly.type
_entity_poly.pdbx_seq_one_letter_code
_entity_poly.pdbx_strand_id
1 'polypeptide(L)' 'MDMRAGFDIALARVVKVFGAAQPHHAYLFANRRAARMKVLVHDGIGIWLQRDA' A
#
# COMPACT_ATOMS: atom_id res chain seq x y z
N MET A 1 8.97 -2.66 -3.67
CA MET A 1 8.80 -1.21 -3.41
C MET A 1 9.90 -0.81 -2.44
N ASP A 2 10.55 0.36 -2.63
CA ASP A 2 11.42 0.87 -1.57
C ASP A 2 10.55 1.13 -0.33
N MET A 3 10.81 0.42 0.76
CA MET A 3 9.98 0.49 1.96
C MET A 3 10.18 1.78 2.75
N ARG A 4 11.16 2.61 2.40
CA ARG A 4 11.25 3.99 2.87
C ARG A 4 10.17 4.88 2.26
N ALA A 5 9.58 4.46 1.14
CA ALA A 5 8.54 5.22 0.48
C ALA A 5 7.25 5.30 1.31
N GLY A 6 6.61 6.47 1.28
CA GLY A 6 5.42 6.82 2.05
C GLY A 6 4.10 6.48 1.34
N PHE A 7 3.02 7.12 1.81
CA PHE A 7 1.66 6.95 1.33
C PHE A 7 1.53 7.17 -0.19
N ASP A 8 2.01 8.30 -0.71
CA ASP A 8 1.82 8.68 -2.12
C ASP A 8 2.42 7.67 -3.09
N ILE A 9 3.60 7.15 -2.77
CA ILE A 9 4.29 6.15 -3.60
C ILE A 9 3.59 4.79 -3.54
N ALA A 10 3.06 4.42 -2.36
CA ALA A 10 2.25 3.20 -2.23
C ALA A 10 0.98 3.31 -3.07
N LEU A 11 0.25 4.43 -2.93
CA LEU A 11 -0.98 4.70 -3.67
C LEU A 11 -0.74 4.77 -5.17
N ALA A 12 0.27 5.51 -5.62
CA ALA A 12 0.64 5.59 -7.04
C ALA A 12 0.96 4.21 -7.62
N ARG A 13 1.56 3.31 -6.83
CA ARG A 13 1.82 1.95 -7.28
C ARG A 13 0.56 1.10 -7.37
N VAL A 14 -0.38 1.24 -6.43
CA VAL A 14 -1.70 0.60 -6.53
C VAL A 14 -2.41 1.08 -7.79
N VAL A 15 -2.51 2.39 -8.00
CA VAL A 15 -3.16 2.99 -9.19
C VAL A 15 -2.48 2.52 -10.47
N LYS A 16 -1.14 2.48 -10.50
CA LYS A 16 -0.39 2.01 -11.68
C LYS A 16 -0.66 0.54 -12.04
N VAL A 17 -0.88 -0.33 -11.04
CA VAL A 17 -1.04 -1.78 -11.26
C VAL A 17 -2.51 -2.18 -11.43
N PHE A 18 -3.40 -1.57 -10.66
CA PHE A 18 -4.82 -1.95 -10.56
C PHE A 18 -5.78 -0.91 -11.14
N GLY A 19 -5.28 0.23 -11.65
CA GLY A 19 -6.07 1.34 -12.18
C GLY A 19 -6.63 2.28 -11.11
N ALA A 20 -7.01 1.76 -9.95
CA ALA A 20 -7.46 2.53 -8.79
C ALA A 20 -7.23 1.75 -7.49
N ALA A 21 -7.23 2.45 -6.36
CA ALA A 21 -7.44 1.82 -5.06
C ALA A 21 -8.94 1.57 -4.90
N GLN A 22 -9.34 0.31 -4.82
CA GLN A 22 -10.75 -0.08 -4.73
C GLN A 22 -11.24 -0.01 -3.28
N PRO A 23 -12.48 0.43 -3.00
CA PRO A 23 -13.09 0.36 -1.68
C PRO A 23 -13.06 -1.06 -1.11
N HIS A 24 -12.93 -1.17 0.22
CA HIS A 24 -12.88 -2.43 0.96
C HIS A 24 -11.74 -3.39 0.56
N HIS A 25 -10.61 -2.84 0.09
CA HIS A 25 -9.43 -3.63 -0.29
C HIS A 25 -8.18 -3.23 0.50
N ALA A 26 -7.33 -4.22 0.74
CA ALA A 26 -6.01 -4.06 1.32
C ALA A 26 -4.93 -4.50 0.31
N TYR A 27 -3.96 -3.64 0.07
CA TYR A 27 -2.85 -3.86 -0.86
C TYR A 27 -1.56 -4.07 -0.07
N LEU A 28 -1.05 -5.30 -0.12
CA LEU A 28 0.15 -5.71 0.60
C LEU A 28 1.42 -5.48 -0.24
N PHE A 29 2.38 -4.79 0.36
CA PHE A 29 3.71 -4.57 -0.19
C PHE A 29 4.74 -5.33 0.64
N ALA A 30 5.36 -6.33 0.02
CA ALA A 30 6.49 -7.06 0.61
C ALA A 30 7.80 -6.65 -0.07
N ASN A 31 8.90 -6.66 0.69
CA ASN A 31 10.23 -6.60 0.12
C ASN A 31 10.71 -8.02 -0.19
N ARG A 32 11.19 -8.26 -1.41
CA ARG A 32 11.75 -9.56 -1.81
C ARG A 32 12.96 -9.98 -0.95
N ARG A 33 13.65 -9.02 -0.31
CA ARG A 33 14.84 -9.26 0.51
C ARG A 33 14.70 -8.89 1.99
N ALA A 34 13.58 -8.31 2.45
CA ALA A 34 13.43 -7.89 3.85
C ALA A 34 12.11 -8.38 4.44
N ALA A 35 12.11 -8.67 5.74
CA ALA A 35 10.98 -9.25 6.47
C ALA A 35 9.83 -8.27 6.78
N ARG A 36 9.99 -6.97 6.47
CA ARG A 36 8.96 -5.96 6.75
C ARG A 36 7.93 -5.92 5.62
N MET A 37 6.68 -5.73 5.99
CA MET A 37 5.59 -5.50 5.04
C MET A 37 4.98 -4.10 5.28
N LYS A 38 4.14 -3.68 4.35
CA LYS A 38 3.32 -2.48 4.45
C LYS A 38 1.98 -2.77 3.81
N VAL A 39 0.93 -2.19 4.35
CA VAL A 39 -0.43 -2.34 3.81
C VAL A 39 -1.03 -0.97 3.56
N LEU A 40 -1.47 -0.74 2.31
CA LEU A 40 -2.36 0.36 1.98
C LEU A 40 -3.80 -0.17 2.01
N VAL A 41 -4.66 0.39 2.86
CA VAL A 41 -6.07 -0.02 2.96
C VAL A 41 -6.93 1.10 2.41
N HIS A 42 -7.93 0.73 1.61
CA HIS A 42 -9.10 1.57 1.38
C HIS A 42 -10.30 0.90 2.06
N ASP A 43 -10.81 1.50 3.12
CA ASP A 43 -11.86 0.91 3.96
C ASP A 43 -13.30 1.20 3.48
N GLY A 44 -13.43 2.00 2.40
CA GLY A 44 -14.70 2.49 1.86
C GLY A 44 -15.05 3.92 2.27
N ILE A 45 -14.35 4.49 3.27
CA ILE A 45 -14.52 5.88 3.72
C ILE A 45 -13.26 6.69 3.38
N GLY A 46 -12.09 6.10 3.59
CA GLY A 46 -10.80 6.72 3.36
C GLY A 46 -9.73 5.72 2.93
N ILE A 47 -8.52 6.25 2.73
CA ILE A 47 -7.34 5.46 2.38
C ILE A 47 -6.24 5.78 3.38
N TRP A 48 -5.63 4.75 3.96
CA TRP A 48 -4.50 4.92 4.87
C TRP A 48 -3.39 3.90 4.61
N LEU A 49 -2.17 4.27 5.00
CA LEU A 49 -1.02 3.39 4.95
C LEU A 49 -0.64 2.96 6.36
N GLN A 50 -0.81 1.68 6.66
CA GLN A 50 -0.29 1.09 7.88
C GLN A 50 1.20 0.78 7.70
N ARG A 51 2.00 1.17 8.69
CA ARG A 51 3.37 0.70 8.83
C ARG A 51 3.37 -0.41 9.88
N ASP A 52 3.93 -1.57 9.54
CA ASP A 52 4.26 -2.58 10.53
C ASP A 52 5.23 -1.96 11.56
N ALA A 53 5.05 -2.26 12.85
CA ALA A 53 6.04 -1.96 13.89
C ALA A 53 7.38 -2.66 13.56
#